data_AF-A0AAW5LSQ3-F1
#
_entry.id   AF-A0AAW5LSQ3-F1
#
_cell.length_a   1.000
_cell.length_b   1.000
_cell.length_c   1.000
_cell.angle_alpha   90.00
_cell.angle_beta   90.00
_cell.angle_gamma   90.00
#
_symmetry.space_group_name_H-M   'P 1'
#
loop_
_entity.id
_entity.type
_entity.pdbx_description
1 polymer ?
#
loop_
_entity_poly.entity_id
_entity_poly.type
_entity_poly.pdbx_seq_one_letter_code
_entity_poly.pdbx_strand_id
1 'polypeptide(L)'
;MKYIKIILTTLVMITLLAGCDLEQDIKRELKQEANNQIDKGLNKLKSKAFDKKSTVKTSEEDKALIKVKTNEENYALLNDNKTTLTDYDQKIINQNGNDKFWANYSDLDNLGRGGRVTALVTKQSVDSHSSKVQERPSFDSTVRLAGEFKDGTYDPLEKRWKGNESNNQILQLDGYRGYIYNKSHSLSWSLGGDMETHNLTLGTRAQNVGSNRASEGGGMGYAETQVRNAIYTHPEAKIYYDVRPVYNNDELLPRGTHVRAYSIDDNGQTVNLNVWVSNTQKGVTINYKDGTYTY
;
A
#
# COMPACT_ATOMS: atom_id res chain seq x y z
N MET A 1 41.52 -44.10 37.82
CA MET A 1 41.69 -43.46 39.14
C MET A 1 42.62 -42.27 38.98
N LYS A 2 42.23 -41.11 39.54
CA LYS A 2 43.03 -39.86 39.67
C LYS A 2 43.38 -39.29 38.28
N TYR A 3 42.59 -38.43 37.64
CA TYR A 3 42.81 -36.98 37.68
C TYR A 3 41.55 -36.14 37.32
N ILE A 4 40.39 -36.76 37.08
CA ILE A 4 39.14 -36.05 36.71
C ILE A 4 38.33 -35.56 37.94
N LYS A 5 38.82 -35.81 39.16
CA LYS A 5 38.16 -35.42 40.43
C LYS A 5 38.77 -34.19 41.13
N ILE A 6 39.68 -33.44 40.49
CA ILE A 6 40.41 -32.32 41.12
C ILE A 6 40.19 -30.97 40.39
N ILE A 7 39.16 -30.85 39.54
CA ILE A 7 38.75 -29.55 38.98
C ILE A 7 37.31 -29.16 39.41
N LEU A 8 36.58 -30.07 40.06
CA LEU A 8 35.23 -29.80 40.55
C LEU A 8 35.17 -29.42 42.05
N THR A 9 36.32 -29.33 42.74
CA THR A 9 36.36 -29.16 44.21
C THR A 9 37.13 -27.93 44.68
N THR A 10 37.59 -27.06 43.77
CA THR A 10 38.42 -25.89 44.12
C THR A 10 37.93 -24.59 43.48
N LEU A 11 36.62 -24.46 43.25
CA LEU A 11 35.98 -23.16 43.01
C LEU A 11 34.54 -23.12 43.55
N VAL A 12 34.31 -23.72 44.73
CA VAL A 12 33.04 -23.60 45.49
C VAL A 12 33.27 -22.93 46.87
N MET A 13 34.49 -22.55 47.21
CA MET A 13 34.78 -21.77 48.43
C MET A 13 35.77 -20.66 48.11
N ILE A 14 35.26 -19.55 47.58
CA ILE A 14 35.64 -18.15 47.83
C ILE A 14 34.81 -17.35 46.81
N THR A 15 33.58 -16.97 47.19
CA THR A 15 32.85 -15.73 46.79
C THR A 15 31.43 -15.80 47.35
N LEU A 16 31.28 -16.02 48.66
CA LEU A 16 29.98 -15.90 49.34
C LEU A 16 29.62 -14.44 49.72
N LEU A 17 30.39 -13.45 49.25
CA LEU A 17 30.07 -12.02 49.41
C LEU A 17 30.26 -11.19 48.11
N ALA A 18 30.60 -11.82 46.98
CA ALA A 18 30.66 -11.20 45.64
C ALA A 18 30.00 -12.06 44.55
N GLY A 19 29.38 -13.20 44.93
CA GLY A 19 28.85 -14.19 44.01
C GLY A 19 27.55 -13.78 43.31
N CYS A 20 26.73 -12.93 43.93
CA CYS A 20 25.51 -12.42 43.29
C CYS A 20 25.83 -11.54 42.08
N ASP A 21 26.82 -10.64 42.19
CA ASP A 21 27.15 -9.70 41.12
C ASP A 21 27.81 -10.43 39.95
N LEU A 22 28.76 -11.35 40.22
CA LEU A 22 29.40 -12.14 39.17
C LEU A 22 28.41 -13.09 38.47
N GLU A 23 27.50 -13.73 39.21
CA GLU A 23 26.46 -14.59 38.61
C GLU A 23 25.47 -13.77 37.77
N GLN A 24 25.09 -12.57 38.23
CA GLN A 24 24.23 -11.66 37.48
C GLN A 24 24.90 -11.14 36.21
N ASP A 25 26.19 -10.78 36.28
CA ASP A 25 26.97 -10.33 35.12
C ASP A 25 27.14 -11.45 34.09
N ILE A 26 27.46 -12.68 34.52
CA ILE A 26 27.52 -13.85 33.64
C ILE A 26 26.15 -14.12 33.00
N LYS A 27 25.05 -14.05 33.77
CA LYS A 27 23.69 -14.19 33.23
C LYS A 27 23.36 -13.09 32.21
N ARG A 28 23.82 -11.86 32.43
CA ARG A 28 23.60 -10.73 31.53
C ARG A 28 24.36 -10.91 30.23
N GLU A 29 25.62 -11.30 30.28
CA GLU A 29 26.45 -11.58 29.11
C GLU A 29 25.93 -12.76 28.30
N LEU A 30 25.56 -13.86 28.97
CA LEU A 30 24.95 -15.02 28.29
C LEU A 30 23.63 -14.67 27.61
N LYS A 31 22.79 -13.85 28.25
CA LYS A 31 21.53 -13.37 27.67
C LYS A 31 21.79 -12.44 26.47
N GLN A 32 22.80 -11.58 26.55
CA GLN A 32 23.17 -10.68 25.47
C GLN A 32 23.73 -11.45 24.27
N GLU A 33 24.60 -12.43 24.48
CA GLU A 33 25.13 -13.28 23.41
C GLU A 33 24.04 -14.15 22.79
N ALA A 34 23.14 -14.73 23.61
CA ALA A 34 21.98 -15.47 23.11
C ALA A 34 21.07 -14.58 22.24
N ASN A 35 20.78 -13.35 22.68
CA ASN A 35 20.00 -12.39 21.88
C ASN A 35 20.71 -12.05 20.56
N ASN A 36 22.02 -11.78 20.60
CA ASN A 36 22.81 -11.50 19.39
C ASN A 36 22.81 -12.68 18.41
N GLN A 37 22.91 -13.91 18.90
CA GLN A 37 22.86 -15.13 18.09
C GLN A 37 21.48 -15.33 17.46
N ILE A 38 20.41 -15.10 18.24
CA ILE A 38 19.02 -15.13 17.76
C ILE A 38 18.84 -14.07 16.68
N ASP A 39 19.29 -12.83 16.90
CA ASP A 39 19.17 -11.74 15.93
C ASP A 39 19.93 -12.05 14.64
N LYS A 40 21.14 -12.60 14.73
CA LYS A 40 21.91 -13.06 13.55
C LYS A 40 21.18 -14.18 12.80
N GLY A 41 20.64 -15.16 13.54
CA GLY A 41 19.86 -16.26 12.96
C GLY A 41 18.58 -15.77 12.28
N LEU A 42 17.86 -14.86 12.93
CA LEU A 42 16.66 -14.22 12.41
C LEU A 42 16.98 -13.42 11.15
N ASN A 43 18.05 -12.62 11.15
CA ASN A 43 18.49 -11.83 10.00
C ASN A 43 18.90 -12.72 8.81
N LYS A 44 19.55 -13.85 9.07
CA LYS A 44 19.90 -14.84 8.03
C LYS A 44 18.68 -15.57 7.46
N LEU A 45 17.68 -15.85 8.29
CA LEU A 45 16.41 -16.42 7.83
C LEU A 45 15.59 -15.40 7.05
N LYS A 46 15.58 -14.13 7.50
CA LYS A 46 14.98 -13.01 6.77
C LYS A 46 15.61 -12.88 5.38
N SER A 47 16.94 -12.75 5.28
CA SER A 47 17.59 -12.59 3.98
C SER A 47 17.24 -13.74 3.04
N LYS A 48 17.27 -14.98 3.52
CA LYS A 48 16.95 -16.17 2.72
C LYS A 48 15.46 -16.29 2.33
N ALA A 49 14.54 -15.81 3.18
CA ALA A 49 13.10 -15.79 2.87
C ALA A 49 12.73 -14.65 1.90
N PHE A 50 13.41 -13.51 1.99
CA PHE A 50 13.18 -12.33 1.15
C PHE A 50 14.00 -12.32 -0.16
N ASP A 51 14.93 -13.26 -0.35
CA ASP A 51 15.69 -13.44 -1.60
C ASP A 51 14.83 -13.85 -2.80
N LYS A 52 13.59 -14.32 -2.58
CA LYS A 52 12.62 -14.49 -3.67
C LYS A 52 12.01 -13.13 -3.99
N LYS A 53 12.66 -12.34 -4.86
CA LYS A 53 12.20 -11.06 -5.42
C LYS A 53 10.77 -11.19 -5.99
N SER A 54 9.76 -11.07 -5.13
CA SER A 54 8.39 -10.80 -5.54
C SER A 54 8.26 -9.29 -5.54
N THR A 55 8.41 -8.69 -6.72
CA THR A 55 8.12 -7.27 -6.98
C THR A 55 6.72 -7.17 -7.54
N VAL A 56 6.00 -6.07 -7.25
CA VAL A 56 4.76 -5.75 -8.00
C VAL A 56 5.08 -5.82 -9.50
N LYS A 57 4.39 -6.71 -10.22
CA LYS A 57 4.59 -6.89 -11.65
C LYS A 57 3.74 -5.87 -12.40
N THR A 58 4.39 -4.90 -13.00
CA THR A 58 3.75 -3.98 -13.95
C THR A 58 3.94 -4.56 -15.36
N SER A 59 2.83 -4.80 -16.06
CA SER A 59 2.88 -5.31 -17.44
C SER A 59 3.45 -4.25 -18.40
N GLU A 60 3.89 -4.67 -19.59
CA GLU A 60 4.38 -3.70 -20.58
C GLU A 60 3.26 -2.77 -21.07
N GLU A 61 2.01 -3.27 -21.12
CA GLU A 61 0.84 -2.45 -21.41
C GLU A 61 0.63 -1.37 -20.33
N ASP A 62 0.69 -1.75 -19.05
CA ASP A 62 0.55 -0.79 -17.94
C ASP A 62 1.74 0.20 -17.90
N LYS A 63 2.97 -0.23 -18.21
CA LYS A 63 4.13 0.68 -18.32
C LYS A 63 3.97 1.71 -19.44
N ALA A 64 3.30 1.35 -20.54
CA ALA A 64 3.05 2.30 -21.63
C ALA A 64 2.18 3.48 -21.16
N LEU A 65 1.30 3.27 -20.17
CA LEU A 65 0.44 4.31 -19.60
C LEU A 65 1.20 5.45 -18.91
N ILE A 66 2.45 5.21 -18.47
CA ILE A 66 3.30 6.23 -17.84
C ILE A 66 3.47 7.46 -18.76
N LYS A 67 3.40 7.26 -20.09
CA LYS A 67 3.56 8.33 -21.08
C LYS A 67 2.24 9.03 -21.45
N VAL A 68 1.10 8.54 -20.96
CA VAL A 68 -0.21 9.12 -21.25
C VAL A 68 -0.36 10.45 -20.53
N LYS A 69 -0.70 11.49 -21.31
CA LYS A 69 -0.99 12.83 -20.77
C LYS A 69 -2.39 12.86 -20.17
N THR A 70 -2.51 13.46 -19.00
CA THR A 70 -3.78 13.65 -18.30
C THR A 70 -4.39 15.02 -18.56
N ASN A 71 -5.68 15.15 -18.28
CA ASN A 71 -6.38 16.43 -18.20
C ASN A 71 -5.95 17.23 -16.96
N GLU A 72 -6.56 18.41 -16.77
CA GLU A 72 -6.32 19.30 -15.62
C GLU A 72 -6.76 18.70 -14.27
N GLU A 73 -7.57 17.64 -14.31
CA GLU A 73 -8.03 16.89 -13.15
C GLU A 73 -7.20 15.62 -12.90
N ASN A 74 -5.98 15.53 -13.47
CA ASN A 74 -5.01 14.48 -13.20
C ASN A 74 -5.38 13.05 -13.68
N TYR A 75 -6.33 12.90 -14.60
CA TYR A 75 -6.63 11.61 -15.22
C TYR A 75 -6.76 11.67 -16.76
N ALA A 76 -6.73 10.52 -17.41
CA ALA A 76 -6.98 10.35 -18.83
C ALA A 76 -7.93 9.18 -19.05
N LEU A 77 -8.88 9.33 -19.97
CA LEU A 77 -9.75 8.25 -20.41
C LEU A 77 -9.00 7.40 -21.44
N LEU A 78 -9.04 6.08 -21.25
CA LEU A 78 -8.38 5.11 -22.11
C LEU A 78 -9.43 4.36 -22.92
N ASN A 79 -9.15 4.07 -24.20
CA ASN A 79 -10.00 3.24 -25.05
C ASN A 79 -11.49 3.68 -25.01
N ASP A 80 -11.72 4.98 -25.26
CA ASP A 80 -13.06 5.61 -25.16
C ASP A 80 -13.75 5.40 -23.81
N ASN A 81 -12.94 5.38 -22.74
CA ASN A 81 -13.31 5.07 -21.36
C ASN A 81 -13.89 3.65 -21.18
N LYS A 82 -13.53 2.70 -22.04
CA LYS A 82 -14.09 1.34 -22.00
C LYS A 82 -13.02 0.28 -21.76
N THR A 83 -13.40 -0.73 -21.00
CA THR A 83 -12.65 -1.98 -20.81
C THR A 83 -13.54 -3.17 -21.21
N THR A 84 -12.88 -4.31 -21.39
CA THR A 84 -13.51 -5.63 -21.39
C THR A 84 -12.99 -6.43 -20.19
N LEU A 85 -13.77 -7.41 -19.75
CA LEU A 85 -13.31 -8.37 -18.75
C LEU A 85 -12.37 -9.39 -19.40
N THR A 86 -11.14 -9.47 -18.88
CA THR A 86 -10.18 -10.50 -19.30
C THR A 86 -10.53 -11.86 -18.71
N ASP A 87 -9.91 -12.93 -19.22
CA ASP A 87 -10.05 -14.28 -18.65
C ASP A 87 -9.66 -14.32 -17.16
N TYR A 88 -8.65 -13.52 -16.77
CA TYR A 88 -8.27 -13.38 -15.37
C TYR A 88 -9.39 -12.74 -14.55
N ASP A 89 -10.01 -11.67 -15.06
CA ASP A 89 -11.07 -10.95 -14.35
C ASP A 89 -12.28 -11.87 -14.15
N GLN A 90 -12.68 -12.58 -15.21
CA GLN A 90 -13.76 -13.57 -15.16
C GLN A 90 -13.46 -14.70 -14.18
N LYS A 91 -12.21 -15.20 -14.16
CA LYS A 91 -11.79 -16.22 -13.20
C LYS A 91 -11.93 -15.73 -11.76
N ILE A 92 -11.47 -14.52 -11.46
CA ILE A 92 -11.56 -13.94 -10.11
C ILE A 92 -13.02 -13.74 -9.68
N ILE A 93 -13.87 -13.23 -10.58
CA ILE A 93 -15.31 -13.07 -10.32
C ILE A 93 -15.95 -14.43 -10.03
N ASN A 94 -15.70 -15.44 -10.87
CA ASN A 94 -16.26 -16.78 -10.70
C ASN A 94 -15.77 -17.47 -9.40
N GLN A 95 -14.54 -17.17 -8.96
CA GLN A 95 -13.98 -17.73 -7.72
C GLN A 95 -14.55 -17.09 -6.46
N ASN A 96 -14.79 -15.78 -6.46
CA ASN A 96 -15.28 -15.05 -5.27
C ASN A 96 -16.80 -14.92 -5.23
N GLY A 97 -17.48 -15.17 -6.36
CA GLY A 97 -18.91 -14.95 -6.54
C GLY A 97 -19.22 -13.56 -7.11
N ASN A 98 -20.45 -13.42 -7.59
CA ASN A 98 -20.95 -12.22 -8.28
C ASN A 98 -22.10 -11.51 -7.54
N ASP A 99 -22.47 -11.96 -6.34
CA ASP A 99 -23.64 -11.42 -5.62
C ASP A 99 -23.29 -10.47 -4.47
N LYS A 100 -22.20 -10.75 -3.76
CA LYS A 100 -21.82 -10.06 -2.51
C LYS A 100 -20.51 -9.31 -2.67
N PHE A 101 -20.34 -8.27 -1.88
CA PHE A 101 -19.07 -7.55 -1.81
C PHE A 101 -17.91 -8.47 -1.45
N TRP A 102 -16.81 -8.30 -2.16
CA TRP A 102 -15.50 -8.84 -1.80
C TRP A 102 -14.42 -7.88 -2.30
N ALA A 103 -13.25 -7.92 -1.65
CA ALA A 103 -12.05 -7.21 -2.07
C ALA A 103 -10.84 -8.12 -1.88
N ASN A 104 -10.03 -8.24 -2.93
CA ASN A 104 -8.76 -8.95 -2.94
C ASN A 104 -7.63 -7.93 -3.05
N TYR A 105 -6.73 -7.96 -2.08
CA TYR A 105 -5.55 -7.11 -2.03
C TYR A 105 -4.32 -7.96 -2.30
N SER A 106 -3.45 -7.49 -3.19
CA SER A 106 -2.12 -8.10 -3.33
C SER A 106 -1.31 -7.86 -2.06
N ASP A 107 -0.52 -8.85 -1.64
CA ASP A 107 0.50 -8.65 -0.62
C ASP A 107 1.46 -7.51 -1.02
N LEU A 108 2.00 -6.82 -0.02
CA LEU A 108 3.11 -5.92 -0.23
C LEU A 108 4.29 -6.68 -0.84
N ASP A 109 4.94 -6.04 -1.80
CA ASP A 109 6.13 -6.60 -2.42
C ASP A 109 7.38 -6.44 -1.52
N ASN A 110 8.53 -6.89 -2.00
CA ASN A 110 9.78 -6.81 -1.23
C ASN A 110 10.30 -5.39 -0.99
N LEU A 111 9.69 -4.36 -1.61
CA LEU A 111 9.94 -2.95 -1.37
C LEU A 111 8.82 -2.31 -0.52
N GLY A 112 7.88 -3.10 0.00
CA GLY A 112 6.76 -2.61 0.80
C GLY A 112 5.72 -1.83 -0.01
N ARG A 113 5.63 -2.09 -1.33
CA ARG A 113 4.73 -1.36 -2.23
C ARG A 113 3.37 -2.05 -2.31
N GLY A 114 2.30 -1.25 -2.29
CA GLY A 114 0.94 -1.70 -2.56
C GLY A 114 0.79 -2.16 -4.02
N GLY A 115 0.11 -3.30 -4.21
CA GLY A 115 -0.06 -3.95 -5.51
C GLY A 115 -1.46 -3.81 -6.09
N ARG A 116 -1.83 -4.76 -6.96
CA ARG A 116 -3.16 -4.81 -7.60
C ARG A 116 -4.24 -5.06 -6.55
N VAL A 117 -5.34 -4.32 -6.67
CA VAL A 117 -6.55 -4.51 -5.87
C VAL A 117 -7.71 -4.78 -6.81
N THR A 118 -8.47 -5.84 -6.54
CA THR A 118 -9.70 -6.15 -7.27
C THR A 118 -10.85 -6.29 -6.29
N ALA A 119 -12.04 -5.82 -6.64
CA ALA A 119 -13.21 -5.93 -5.79
C ALA A 119 -14.48 -6.15 -6.62
N LEU A 120 -15.51 -6.66 -5.97
CA LEU A 120 -16.89 -6.51 -6.44
C LEU A 120 -17.59 -5.52 -5.53
N VAL A 121 -17.82 -4.31 -6.02
CA VAL A 121 -18.51 -3.25 -5.29
C VAL A 121 -20.01 -3.45 -5.44
N THR A 122 -20.74 -3.32 -4.33
CA THR A 122 -22.19 -3.47 -4.28
C THR A 122 -22.81 -2.34 -3.48
N LYS A 123 -24.13 -2.17 -3.59
CA LYS A 123 -24.86 -1.21 -2.74
C LYS A 123 -24.61 -1.42 -1.25
N GLN A 124 -24.54 -2.67 -0.80
CA GLN A 124 -24.29 -2.98 0.60
C GLN A 124 -22.94 -2.42 1.09
N SER A 125 -21.87 -2.52 0.29
CA SER A 125 -20.56 -2.00 0.69
C SER A 125 -20.51 -0.48 0.68
N VAL A 126 -21.15 0.17 -0.30
CA VAL A 126 -21.24 1.64 -0.36
C VAL A 126 -22.08 2.21 0.79
N ASP A 127 -23.23 1.59 1.09
CA ASP A 127 -24.11 2.04 2.16
C ASP A 127 -23.44 1.90 3.53
N SER A 128 -22.79 0.76 3.81
CA SER A 128 -22.19 0.50 5.11
C SER A 128 -20.99 1.41 5.42
N HIS A 129 -20.31 1.92 4.39
CA HIS A 129 -19.18 2.84 4.53
C HIS A 129 -19.56 4.32 4.31
N SER A 130 -20.86 4.61 4.18
CA SER A 130 -21.37 5.97 4.14
C SER A 130 -21.11 6.68 5.47
N SER A 131 -20.75 7.96 5.42
CA SER A 131 -20.57 8.78 6.62
C SER A 131 -21.85 8.95 7.45
N LYS A 132 -23.02 8.62 6.89
CA LYS A 132 -24.30 8.56 7.61
C LYS A 132 -24.43 7.31 8.49
N VAL A 133 -23.66 6.27 8.20
CA VAL A 133 -23.72 4.95 8.85
C VAL A 133 -22.50 4.73 9.75
N GLN A 134 -21.31 5.11 9.29
CA GLN A 134 -20.08 4.92 10.03
C GLN A 134 -19.08 6.05 9.76
N GLU A 135 -18.45 6.54 10.82
CA GLU A 135 -17.30 7.44 10.70
C GLU A 135 -16.10 6.68 10.13
N ARG A 136 -15.45 7.27 9.12
CA ARG A 136 -14.24 6.68 8.54
C ARG A 136 -13.13 6.68 9.60
N PRO A 137 -12.53 5.52 9.91
CA PRO A 137 -11.42 5.47 10.86
C PRO A 137 -10.21 6.26 10.33
N SER A 138 -9.44 6.84 11.25
CA SER A 138 -8.12 7.38 10.92
C SER A 138 -7.15 6.25 10.58
N PHE A 139 -6.12 6.55 9.80
CA PHE A 139 -5.05 5.57 9.56
C PHE A 139 -4.33 5.26 10.87
N ASP A 140 -4.11 3.98 11.13
CA ASP A 140 -3.28 3.56 12.26
C ASP A 140 -1.84 4.08 12.10
N SER A 141 -1.20 4.38 13.23
CA SER A 141 0.18 4.89 13.24
C SER A 141 1.20 3.94 12.59
N THR A 142 0.88 2.66 12.49
CA THR A 142 1.69 1.63 11.83
C THR A 142 1.58 1.63 10.31
N VAL A 143 0.57 2.29 9.74
CA VAL A 143 0.42 2.45 8.29
C VAL A 143 1.48 3.42 7.79
N ARG A 144 2.57 2.89 7.22
CA ARG A 144 3.72 3.65 6.72
C ARG A 144 4.15 3.12 5.35
N LEU A 145 4.03 3.97 4.34
CA LEU A 145 4.09 3.59 2.93
C LEU A 145 5.50 3.70 2.35
N ALA A 146 5.71 3.00 1.24
CA ALA A 146 6.91 3.16 0.41
C ALA A 146 7.08 4.63 -0.02
N GLY A 147 8.30 5.16 0.18
CA GLY A 147 8.67 6.54 -0.14
C GLY A 147 8.11 7.62 0.78
N GLU A 148 7.47 7.26 1.91
CA GLU A 148 6.93 8.24 2.88
C GLU A 148 8.03 9.04 3.60
N PHE A 149 9.22 8.45 3.73
CA PHE A 149 10.36 9.02 4.45
C PHE A 149 11.60 9.09 3.55
N LYS A 150 12.30 10.22 3.63
CA LYS A 150 13.57 10.46 2.94
C LYS A 150 14.68 9.55 3.46
N ASP A 151 14.69 9.31 4.76
CA ASP A 151 15.59 8.40 5.47
C ASP A 151 14.97 7.00 5.66
N GLY A 152 13.97 6.67 4.84
CA GLY A 152 13.14 5.48 5.01
C GLY A 152 13.89 4.17 4.87
N THR A 153 13.56 3.20 5.71
CA THR A 153 13.90 1.78 5.53
C THR A 153 12.67 0.90 5.69
N TYR A 154 12.49 -0.06 4.78
CA TYR A 154 11.39 -1.02 4.87
C TYR A 154 11.70 -2.11 5.90
N ASP A 155 10.79 -2.33 6.85
CA ASP A 155 10.82 -3.49 7.75
C ASP A 155 9.85 -4.55 7.22
N PRO A 156 10.36 -5.65 6.62
CA PRO A 156 9.51 -6.64 5.99
C PRO A 156 8.84 -7.59 7.01
N LEU A 157 9.27 -7.62 8.27
CA LEU A 157 8.54 -8.37 9.31
C LEU A 157 7.30 -7.60 9.74
N GLU A 158 7.44 -6.29 9.93
CA GLU A 158 6.35 -5.42 10.36
C GLU A 158 5.53 -4.87 9.18
N LYS A 159 5.93 -5.19 7.94
CA LYS A 159 5.29 -4.77 6.69
C LYS A 159 5.06 -3.25 6.62
N ARG A 160 6.04 -2.46 7.09
CA ARG A 160 5.94 -1.00 7.14
C ARG A 160 7.27 -0.31 6.95
N TRP A 161 7.22 0.92 6.43
CA TRP A 161 8.39 1.79 6.36
C TRP A 161 8.63 2.51 7.69
N LYS A 162 9.91 2.69 8.04
CA LYS A 162 10.36 3.44 9.22
C LYS A 162 11.28 4.55 8.77
N GLY A 163 11.14 5.74 9.36
CA GLY A 163 11.98 6.90 9.11
C GLY A 163 11.58 8.06 10.01
N ASN A 164 12.44 9.07 10.12
CA ASN A 164 12.20 10.26 10.93
C ASN A 164 11.98 11.51 10.07
N GLU A 165 12.44 11.51 8.81
CA GLU A 165 12.33 12.64 7.89
C GLU A 165 11.23 12.38 6.86
N SER A 166 10.01 12.89 7.10
CA SER A 166 8.92 12.73 6.14
C SER A 166 9.16 13.52 4.86
N ASN A 167 8.84 12.92 3.71
CA ASN A 167 8.76 13.64 2.44
C ASN A 167 7.53 14.57 2.38
N ASN A 168 6.53 14.37 3.23
CA ASN A 168 5.27 15.11 3.13
C ASN A 168 5.33 16.45 3.89
N GLN A 169 5.08 17.55 3.18
CA GLN A 169 4.99 18.88 3.77
C GLN A 169 3.94 19.73 3.04
N ILE A 170 3.50 20.82 3.68
CA ILE A 170 2.62 21.79 3.05
C ILE A 170 3.42 22.61 2.03
N LEU A 171 2.97 22.60 0.77
CA LEU A 171 3.53 23.43 -0.30
C LEU A 171 2.62 24.62 -0.57
N GLN A 172 3.23 25.71 -1.05
CA GLN A 172 2.53 26.87 -1.60
C GLN A 172 2.86 26.95 -3.09
N LEU A 173 1.94 26.49 -3.93
CA LEU A 173 2.06 26.45 -5.39
C LEU A 173 1.03 27.39 -6.02
N ASP A 174 1.17 27.65 -7.32
CA ASP A 174 0.16 28.41 -8.07
C ASP A 174 -1.20 27.70 -8.01
N GLY A 175 -2.20 28.36 -7.42
CA GLY A 175 -3.56 27.84 -7.24
C GLY A 175 -3.72 26.70 -6.21
N TYR A 176 -2.67 26.33 -5.45
CA TYR A 176 -2.72 25.23 -4.49
C TYR A 176 -1.91 25.49 -3.21
N ARG A 177 -2.52 25.25 -2.05
CA ARG A 177 -1.83 25.23 -0.74
C ARG A 177 -2.25 24.00 0.06
N GLY A 178 -1.31 23.13 0.40
CA GLY A 178 -1.61 21.92 1.16
C GLY A 178 -0.48 20.89 1.13
N TYR A 179 -0.69 19.78 1.82
CA TYR A 179 0.26 18.66 1.83
C TYR A 179 0.42 18.04 0.44
N ILE A 180 1.67 17.90 -0.02
CA ILE A 180 1.97 17.30 -1.33
C ILE A 180 1.43 15.88 -1.47
N TYR A 181 1.52 15.05 -0.42
CA TYR A 181 1.16 13.65 -0.47
C TYR A 181 -0.05 13.30 0.39
N ASN A 182 -0.78 12.28 -0.07
CA ASN A 182 -1.85 11.58 0.64
C ASN A 182 -1.54 10.08 0.64
N LYS A 183 -2.06 9.37 1.64
CA LYS A 183 -2.19 7.90 1.58
C LYS A 183 -3.38 7.61 0.67
N SER A 184 -3.11 7.48 -0.63
CA SER A 184 -4.12 7.32 -1.68
C SER A 184 -4.57 5.87 -1.74
N HIS A 185 -5.88 5.64 -1.68
CA HIS A 185 -6.43 4.30 -1.75
C HIS A 185 -6.43 3.77 -3.19
N SER A 186 -6.25 2.46 -3.33
CA SER A 186 -6.60 1.73 -4.55
C SER A 186 -8.11 1.46 -4.57
N LEU A 187 -8.67 0.93 -3.48
CA LEU A 187 -10.12 0.85 -3.24
C LEU A 187 -10.50 1.81 -2.13
N SER A 188 -11.28 2.85 -2.44
CA SER A 188 -11.65 3.85 -1.44
C SER A 188 -12.48 3.28 -0.28
N TRP A 189 -12.36 3.89 0.90
CA TRP A 189 -13.25 3.62 2.05
C TRP A 189 -14.72 3.63 1.64
N SER A 190 -15.15 4.61 0.85
CA SER A 190 -16.54 4.78 0.41
C SER A 190 -17.08 3.66 -0.50
N LEU A 191 -16.21 2.80 -1.02
CA LEU A 191 -16.59 1.64 -1.84
C LEU A 191 -16.44 0.30 -1.08
N GLY A 192 -16.00 0.35 0.18
CA GLY A 192 -15.73 -0.82 1.02
C GLY A 192 -14.26 -1.16 1.23
N GLY A 193 -13.34 -0.28 0.84
CA GLY A 193 -11.90 -0.50 1.03
C GLY A 193 -11.46 -0.35 2.47
N ASP A 194 -10.42 -1.10 2.85
CA ASP A 194 -9.79 -0.98 4.16
C ASP A 194 -8.77 0.18 4.23
N MET A 195 -8.27 0.45 5.44
CA MET A 195 -7.30 1.50 5.73
C MET A 195 -5.86 0.96 5.83
N GLU A 196 -5.59 -0.22 5.26
CA GLU A 196 -4.34 -0.95 5.45
C GLU A 196 -3.29 -0.63 4.38
N THR A 197 -2.01 -0.82 4.71
CA THR A 197 -0.87 -0.48 3.82
C THR A 197 -0.96 -1.12 2.43
N HIS A 198 -1.51 -2.33 2.28
CA HIS A 198 -1.65 -3.01 0.98
C HIS A 198 -2.62 -2.31 0.02
N ASN A 199 -3.55 -1.52 0.55
CA ASN A 199 -4.56 -0.81 -0.23
C ASN A 199 -4.12 0.63 -0.55
N LEU A 200 -2.90 1.00 -0.19
CA LEU A 200 -2.45 2.39 -0.22
C LEU A 200 -1.17 2.56 -1.03
N THR A 201 -1.07 3.72 -1.65
CA THR A 201 0.18 4.23 -2.23
C THR A 201 0.40 5.68 -1.81
N LEU A 202 1.66 6.13 -1.83
CA LEU A 202 1.96 7.54 -1.62
C LEU A 202 1.63 8.30 -2.91
N GLY A 203 0.43 8.87 -2.93
CA GLY A 203 -0.10 9.63 -4.06
C GLY A 203 -0.01 11.12 -3.81
N THR A 204 0.21 11.93 -4.83
CA THR A 204 0.08 13.39 -4.69
C THR A 204 -1.35 13.78 -4.36
N ARG A 205 -1.55 15.00 -3.85
CA ARG A 205 -2.91 15.53 -3.64
C ARG A 205 -3.71 15.55 -4.94
N ALA A 206 -3.10 15.97 -6.04
CA ALA A 206 -3.76 15.98 -7.34
C ALA A 206 -4.01 14.57 -7.91
N GLN A 207 -3.14 13.59 -7.67
CA GLN A 207 -3.43 12.19 -8.01
C GLN A 207 -4.62 11.63 -7.21
N ASN A 208 -4.75 12.01 -5.93
CA ASN A 208 -5.82 11.52 -5.08
C ASN A 208 -7.19 12.11 -5.50
N VAL A 209 -7.28 13.44 -5.71
CA VAL A 209 -8.58 14.13 -5.90
C VAL A 209 -8.62 15.18 -7.03
N GLY A 210 -7.59 15.27 -7.87
CA GLY A 210 -7.46 16.31 -8.89
C GLY A 210 -7.42 17.71 -8.27
N SER A 211 -8.18 18.64 -8.85
CA SER A 211 -8.38 19.98 -8.30
C SER A 211 -9.33 19.99 -7.09
N ASN A 212 -10.08 18.90 -6.90
CA ASN A 212 -11.20 18.78 -5.96
C ASN A 212 -12.32 19.81 -6.20
N ARG A 213 -12.46 20.30 -7.44
CA ARG A 213 -13.51 21.25 -7.85
C ARG A 213 -14.47 20.67 -8.90
N ALA A 214 -14.03 19.69 -9.69
CA ALA A 214 -14.87 19.04 -10.68
C ALA A 214 -15.97 18.20 -10.01
N SER A 215 -17.22 18.36 -10.46
CA SER A 215 -18.37 17.60 -9.96
C SER A 215 -18.28 16.11 -10.27
N GLU A 216 -17.60 15.74 -11.36
CA GLU A 216 -17.36 14.35 -11.73
C GLU A 216 -16.19 13.70 -10.98
N GLY A 217 -15.47 14.49 -10.16
CA GLY A 217 -14.24 14.10 -9.49
C GLY A 217 -12.99 14.29 -10.36
N GLY A 218 -11.85 14.34 -9.69
CA GLY A 218 -10.52 14.33 -10.30
C GLY A 218 -9.62 13.31 -9.61
N GLY A 219 -8.49 12.99 -10.23
CA GLY A 219 -7.58 11.96 -9.73
C GLY A 219 -8.26 10.60 -9.63
N MET A 220 -7.97 9.86 -8.55
CA MET A 220 -8.70 8.64 -8.17
C MET A 220 -10.18 8.92 -7.89
N GLY A 221 -10.48 10.09 -7.34
CA GLY A 221 -11.84 10.54 -7.04
C GLY A 221 -12.79 10.55 -8.23
N TYR A 222 -12.30 10.65 -9.47
CA TYR A 222 -13.14 10.50 -10.67
C TYR A 222 -13.78 9.10 -10.71
N ALA A 223 -12.96 8.05 -10.78
CA ALA A 223 -13.45 6.68 -10.89
C ALA A 223 -14.31 6.27 -9.69
N GLU A 224 -13.90 6.69 -8.48
CA GLU A 224 -14.68 6.46 -7.25
C GLU A 224 -16.06 7.12 -7.30
N THR A 225 -16.16 8.34 -7.84
CA THR A 225 -17.42 9.07 -8.00
C THR A 225 -18.32 8.42 -9.03
N GLN A 226 -17.77 8.01 -10.17
CA GLN A 226 -18.56 7.33 -11.21
C GLN A 226 -19.16 6.01 -10.69
N VAL A 227 -18.36 5.19 -10.00
CA VAL A 227 -18.84 3.93 -9.39
C VAL A 227 -19.91 4.18 -8.32
N ARG A 228 -19.70 5.19 -7.46
CA ARG A 228 -20.68 5.52 -6.42
C ARG A 228 -22.01 6.01 -7.00
N ASN A 229 -21.95 6.87 -8.04
CA ASN A 229 -23.14 7.36 -8.74
C ASN A 229 -23.87 6.21 -9.46
N ALA A 230 -23.15 5.28 -10.07
CA ALA A 230 -23.71 4.07 -10.65
C ALA A 230 -24.50 3.25 -9.61
N ILE A 231 -23.92 2.99 -8.43
CA ILE A 231 -24.61 2.27 -7.34
C ILE A 231 -25.84 3.04 -6.80
N TYR A 232 -25.79 4.37 -6.74
CA TYR A 232 -26.92 5.16 -6.28
C TYR A 232 -28.08 5.20 -7.29
N THR A 233 -27.77 5.16 -8.59
CA THR A 233 -28.78 5.17 -9.66
C THR A 233 -29.31 3.78 -9.98
N HIS A 234 -28.47 2.75 -9.85
CA HIS A 234 -28.77 1.34 -10.08
C HIS A 234 -28.35 0.53 -8.84
N PRO A 235 -29.19 0.51 -7.78
CA PRO A 235 -28.89 -0.18 -6.51
C PRO A 235 -28.59 -1.67 -6.65
N GLU A 236 -29.07 -2.28 -7.72
CA GLU A 236 -28.83 -3.66 -8.09
C GLU A 236 -27.50 -3.89 -8.82
N ALA A 237 -26.76 -2.84 -9.22
CA ALA A 237 -25.52 -2.99 -9.98
C ALA A 237 -24.41 -3.70 -9.19
N LYS A 238 -23.70 -4.62 -9.87
CA LYS A 238 -22.54 -5.36 -9.33
C LYS A 238 -21.31 -4.93 -10.13
N ILE A 239 -20.41 -4.17 -9.51
CA ILE A 239 -19.33 -3.50 -10.23
C ILE A 239 -18.01 -4.18 -9.92
N TYR A 240 -17.45 -4.89 -10.90
CA TYR A 240 -16.07 -5.34 -10.83
C TYR A 240 -15.15 -4.12 -10.93
N TYR A 241 -14.32 -3.92 -9.91
CA TYR A 241 -13.40 -2.80 -9.79
C TYR A 241 -11.97 -3.34 -9.73
N ASP A 242 -11.08 -2.84 -10.58
CA ASP A 242 -9.69 -3.32 -10.71
C ASP A 242 -8.74 -2.13 -10.77
N VAL A 243 -7.82 -2.08 -9.80
CA VAL A 243 -6.90 -0.96 -9.61
C VAL A 243 -5.48 -1.46 -9.54
N ARG A 244 -4.62 -0.86 -10.37
CA ARG A 244 -3.21 -1.26 -10.53
C ARG A 244 -2.32 -0.04 -10.40
N PRO A 245 -1.64 0.13 -9.26
CA PRO A 245 -0.50 1.04 -9.19
C PRO A 245 0.59 0.61 -10.18
N VAL A 246 1.05 1.55 -11.00
CA VAL A 246 2.02 1.31 -12.08
C VAL A 246 3.36 1.90 -11.68
N TYR A 247 4.33 1.02 -11.42
CA TYR A 247 5.69 1.40 -11.03
C TYR A 247 6.63 1.26 -12.23
N ASN A 248 7.63 2.13 -12.31
CA ASN A 248 8.76 1.92 -13.20
C ASN A 248 9.90 1.25 -12.41
N ASN A 249 10.11 -0.04 -12.65
CA ASN A 249 11.13 -0.85 -12.00
C ASN A 249 10.99 -0.86 -10.46
N ASP A 250 12.02 -0.39 -9.76
CA ASP A 250 12.18 -0.41 -8.31
C ASP A 250 11.95 0.96 -7.67
N GLU A 251 11.19 1.83 -8.36
CA GLU A 251 10.62 3.05 -7.79
C GLU A 251 9.66 2.72 -6.64
N LEU A 252 9.72 3.51 -5.57
CA LEU A 252 8.87 3.34 -4.39
C LEU A 252 7.47 3.93 -4.58
N LEU A 253 7.36 5.01 -5.35
CA LEU A 253 6.08 5.61 -5.72
C LEU A 253 5.64 5.08 -7.09
N PRO A 254 4.34 4.80 -7.30
CA PRO A 254 3.85 4.54 -8.63
C PRO A 254 3.88 5.83 -9.45
N ARG A 255 4.11 5.72 -10.76
CA ARG A 255 4.00 6.83 -11.73
C ARG A 255 2.55 7.27 -11.94
N GLY A 256 1.62 6.38 -11.61
CA GLY A 256 0.19 6.58 -11.68
C GLY A 256 -0.52 5.27 -11.42
N THR A 257 -1.83 5.29 -11.61
CA THR A 257 -2.71 4.16 -11.31
C THR A 257 -3.64 3.93 -12.49
N HIS A 258 -3.71 2.68 -12.95
CA HIS A 258 -4.69 2.24 -13.93
C HIS A 258 -5.92 1.72 -13.20
N VAL A 259 -7.08 2.31 -13.48
CA VAL A 259 -8.36 2.01 -12.84
C VAL A 259 -9.36 1.55 -13.88
N ARG A 260 -9.98 0.39 -13.63
CA ARG A 260 -11.06 -0.16 -14.45
C ARG A 260 -12.27 -0.45 -13.58
N ALA A 261 -13.45 -0.16 -14.10
CA ALA A 261 -14.72 -0.53 -13.46
C ALA A 261 -15.67 -1.08 -14.51
N TYR A 262 -16.38 -2.16 -14.20
CA TYR A 262 -17.28 -2.81 -15.14
C TYR A 262 -18.48 -3.41 -14.41
N SER A 263 -19.70 -3.00 -14.75
CA SER A 263 -20.92 -3.64 -14.24
C SER A 263 -21.09 -5.02 -14.88
N ILE A 264 -21.03 -6.06 -14.05
CA ILE A 264 -20.96 -7.45 -14.53
C ILE A 264 -22.35 -8.03 -14.86
N ASP A 265 -23.40 -7.43 -14.32
CA ASP A 265 -24.79 -7.86 -14.42
C ASP A 265 -25.50 -7.37 -15.69
N ASP A 266 -25.00 -6.30 -16.30
CA ASP A 266 -25.58 -5.69 -17.50
C ASP A 266 -24.58 -5.50 -18.66
N ASN A 267 -23.44 -6.19 -18.61
CA ASN A 267 -22.37 -6.09 -19.60
C ASN A 267 -21.80 -4.66 -19.77
N GLY A 268 -21.59 -3.96 -18.66
CA GLY A 268 -20.97 -2.64 -18.65
C GLY A 268 -21.90 -1.49 -19.08
N GLN A 269 -23.22 -1.70 -19.08
CA GLN A 269 -24.18 -0.65 -19.45
C GLN A 269 -24.29 0.44 -18.37
N THR A 270 -24.37 0.04 -17.10
CA THR A 270 -24.42 0.94 -15.94
C THR A 270 -23.07 1.64 -15.74
N VAL A 271 -21.96 0.88 -15.79
CA VAL A 271 -20.62 1.44 -15.70
C VAL A 271 -19.62 0.61 -16.52
N ASN A 272 -18.86 1.28 -17.36
CA ASN A 272 -17.69 0.72 -18.02
C ASN A 272 -16.66 1.84 -18.09
N LEU A 273 -15.61 1.72 -17.28
CA LEU A 273 -14.57 2.73 -17.10
C LEU A 273 -13.20 2.13 -17.38
N ASN A 274 -12.35 2.94 -18.00
CA ASN A 274 -10.96 2.62 -18.21
C ASN A 274 -10.15 3.91 -18.15
N VAL A 275 -9.44 4.11 -17.04
CA VAL A 275 -8.87 5.41 -16.66
C VAL A 275 -7.41 5.25 -16.22
N TRP A 276 -6.56 6.14 -16.73
CA TRP A 276 -5.22 6.35 -16.21
C TRP A 276 -5.21 7.57 -15.29
N VAL A 277 -4.71 7.44 -14.08
CA VAL A 277 -4.57 8.53 -13.11
C VAL A 277 -3.10 8.80 -12.86
N SER A 278 -2.60 9.98 -13.20
CA SER A 278 -1.17 10.30 -13.07
C SER A 278 -0.80 10.69 -11.64
N ASN A 279 0.31 10.14 -11.13
CA ASN A 279 0.86 10.51 -9.83
C ASN A 279 1.74 11.76 -9.88
N THR A 280 1.15 12.88 -10.33
CA THR A 280 1.85 14.15 -10.56
C THR A 280 1.17 15.29 -9.82
N GLN A 281 1.92 16.36 -9.54
CA GLN A 281 1.39 17.60 -8.99
C GLN A 281 1.90 18.75 -9.84
N LYS A 282 1.01 19.62 -10.33
CA LYS A 282 1.42 20.79 -11.14
C LYS A 282 2.42 21.64 -10.36
N GLY A 283 3.55 21.96 -10.98
CA GLY A 283 4.64 22.73 -10.37
C GLY A 283 5.62 21.92 -9.53
N VAL A 284 5.49 20.59 -9.46
CA VAL A 284 6.38 19.73 -8.67
C VAL A 284 7.00 18.65 -9.55
N THR A 285 8.31 18.48 -9.45
CA THR A 285 9.03 17.35 -10.07
C THR A 285 9.34 16.32 -8.99
N ILE A 286 8.67 15.18 -9.06
CA ILE A 286 8.80 14.08 -8.09
C ILE A 286 9.93 13.13 -8.49
N ASN A 287 10.76 12.80 -7.51
CA ASN A 287 11.66 11.66 -7.56
C ASN A 287 10.91 10.41 -7.08
N TYR A 288 10.37 9.63 -8.02
CA TYR A 288 9.59 8.42 -7.72
C TYR A 288 10.42 7.31 -7.07
N LYS A 289 11.75 7.43 -7.11
CA LYS A 289 12.65 6.46 -6.49
C LYS A 289 12.51 6.45 -4.98
N ASP A 290 12.32 7.60 -4.35
CA ASP A 290 12.34 7.75 -2.89
C ASP A 290 11.24 8.67 -2.33
N GLY A 291 10.47 9.33 -3.19
CA GLY A 291 9.39 10.25 -2.80
C GLY A 291 9.85 11.70 -2.57
N THR A 292 11.14 12.01 -2.71
CA THR A 292 11.62 13.41 -2.69
C THR A 292 11.13 14.19 -3.90
N TYR A 293 11.22 15.52 -3.88
CA TYR A 293 10.78 16.36 -5.00
C TYR A 293 11.46 17.75 -4.99
N THR A 294 11.30 18.46 -6.11
CA THR A 294 11.66 19.87 -6.28
C THR A 294 10.44 20.65 -6.77
N TYR A 295 10.29 21.92 -6.34
CA TYR A 295 9.16 22.79 -6.67
C TYR A 295 9.55 24.27 -6.54
#